data_AF-A0A5B2VWC0-F1
#
_entry.id   AF-A0A5B2VWC0-F1
#
_cell.length_a   1.000
_cell.length_b   1.000
_cell.length_c   1.000
_cell.angle_alpha   90.00
_cell.angle_beta   90.00
_cell.angle_gamma   90.00
#
_symmetry.space_group_name_H-M   'P 1'
#
loop_
_entity.id
_entity.type
_entity.pdbx_description
1 polymer ?
#
loop_
_entity_poly.entity_id
_entity_poly.type
_entity_poly.pdbx_seq_one_letter_code
_entity_poly.pdbx_strand_id
1 'polypeptide(L)'
;MAFYERARQDETLSPIFAGIPDAAWPGHLARIHDFWTSVMHGSGRYKGNPFGAHLGIGIEPRHFERWLALFEETAAEQLRFDAAAPLIVKAHRIADSLRAGLLYRPDLAQSA
;
A
#
# COMPACT_ATOMS: atom_id res chain seq x y z
N MET A 1 -4.90 -9.37 -5.66
CA MET A 1 -3.98 -9.17 -6.81
C MET A 1 -4.56 -8.17 -7.80
N ALA A 2 -5.83 -8.32 -8.23
CA ALA A 2 -6.56 -7.37 -9.08
C ALA A 2 -6.37 -5.88 -8.70
N PHE A 3 -6.39 -5.55 -7.41
CA PHE A 3 -6.14 -4.18 -6.93
C PHE A 3 -4.79 -3.62 -7.41
N TYR A 4 -3.70 -4.38 -7.34
CA TYR A 4 -2.38 -3.91 -7.74
C TYR A 4 -2.24 -3.82 -9.26
N GLU A 5 -2.98 -4.63 -10.02
CA GLU A 5 -3.07 -4.49 -11.47
C GLU A 5 -3.76 -3.17 -11.84
N ARG A 6 -4.88 -2.83 -11.19
CA ARG A 6 -5.55 -1.54 -11.35
C ARG A 6 -4.65 -0.38 -10.91
N ALA A 7 -3.98 -0.51 -9.76
CA ALA A 7 -3.09 0.54 -9.24
C ALA A 7 -1.92 0.84 -10.19
N ARG A 8 -1.43 -0.16 -10.92
CA ARG A 8 -0.36 0.02 -11.92
C ARG A 8 -0.83 0.75 -13.19
N GLN A 9 -2.14 0.80 -13.43
CA GLN A 9 -2.76 1.49 -14.56
C GLN A 9 -3.39 2.83 -14.17
N ASP A 10 -3.55 3.10 -12.88
CA ASP A 10 -4.11 4.34 -12.38
C ASP A 10 -3.19 5.53 -12.62
N GLU A 11 -3.74 6.66 -13.07
CA GLU A 11 -2.96 7.85 -13.45
C GLU A 11 -2.16 8.43 -12.27
N THR A 12 -2.71 8.40 -11.06
CA THR A 12 -2.04 8.94 -9.86
C THR A 12 -1.03 7.94 -9.30
N LEU A 13 -1.34 6.64 -9.31
CA LEU A 13 -0.51 5.62 -8.66
C LEU A 13 0.55 5.03 -9.58
N SER A 14 0.31 4.94 -10.88
CA SER A 14 1.23 4.30 -11.84
C SER A 14 2.65 4.88 -11.83
N PRO A 15 2.88 6.20 -11.65
CA PRO A 15 4.25 6.73 -11.55
C PRO A 15 5.02 6.20 -10.33
N ILE A 16 4.34 5.90 -9.22
CA ILE A 16 4.96 5.32 -8.01
C ILE A 16 5.43 3.88 -8.27
N PHE A 17 4.69 3.13 -9.10
CA PHE A 17 5.04 1.76 -9.47
C PHE A 17 6.00 1.67 -10.67
N ALA A 18 6.31 2.79 -11.34
CA ALA A 18 7.17 2.81 -12.53
C ALA A 18 8.61 2.31 -12.25
N GLY A 19 9.05 2.38 -10.99
CA GLY A 19 10.34 1.81 -10.56
C GLY A 19 10.39 0.28 -10.52
N ILE A 20 9.27 -0.42 -10.78
CA ILE A 20 9.19 -1.88 -10.80
C ILE A 20 9.01 -2.33 -12.27
N PRO A 21 10.07 -2.88 -12.90
CA PRO A 21 10.00 -3.39 -14.27
C PRO A 21 9.00 -4.53 -14.43
N ASP A 22 8.46 -4.71 -15.64
CA ASP A 22 7.49 -5.78 -15.95
C ASP A 22 8.01 -7.17 -15.56
N ALA A 23 9.28 -7.46 -15.83
CA ALA A 23 9.90 -8.74 -15.48
C ALA A 23 9.96 -8.98 -13.96
N ALA A 24 9.97 -7.92 -13.14
CA ALA A 24 10.00 -8.00 -11.68
C ALA A 24 8.58 -7.98 -11.06
N TRP A 25 7.56 -7.63 -11.84
CA TRP A 25 6.19 -7.46 -11.35
C TRP A 25 5.60 -8.73 -10.71
N PRO A 26 5.75 -9.95 -11.29
CA PRO A 26 5.26 -11.16 -10.64
C PRO A 26 5.88 -11.39 -9.25
N GLY A 27 7.18 -11.10 -9.11
CA GLY A 27 7.88 -11.20 -7.82
C GLY A 27 7.41 -10.15 -6.80
N HIS A 28 7.06 -8.94 -7.26
CA HIS A 28 6.43 -7.94 -6.42
C HIS A 28 5.07 -8.40 -5.90
N LEU A 29 4.20 -8.90 -6.78
CA LEU A 29 2.88 -9.42 -6.41
C LEU A 29 2.97 -10.57 -5.40
N ALA A 30 3.93 -11.50 -5.58
CA ALA A 30 4.16 -12.59 -4.63
C ALA A 30 4.53 -12.06 -3.24
N ARG A 31 5.42 -11.07 -3.15
CA ARG A 31 5.81 -10.43 -1.87
C ARG A 31 4.62 -9.76 -1.19
N ILE A 32 3.78 -9.08 -1.97
CA ILE A 32 2.57 -8.42 -1.48
C ILE A 32 1.51 -9.43 -1.03
N HIS A 33 1.39 -10.56 -1.70
CA HIS A 33 0.54 -11.67 -1.25
C HIS A 33 0.97 -12.16 0.14
N ASP A 34 2.27 -12.38 0.36
CA ASP A 34 2.79 -12.79 1.65
C ASP A 34 2.56 -11.73 2.74
N PHE A 35 2.68 -10.45 2.38
CA PHE A 35 2.36 -9.31 3.26
C PHE A 35 0.92 -9.39 3.76
N TRP A 36 -0.06 -9.44 2.84
CA TRP A 36 -1.48 -9.50 3.22
C TRP A 36 -1.84 -10.77 3.96
N THR A 37 -1.24 -11.91 3.59
CA THR A 37 -1.41 -13.18 4.32
C THR A 37 -0.91 -13.07 5.76
N SER A 38 0.15 -12.30 6.00
CA SER A 38 0.68 -12.06 7.35
C SER A 38 -0.20 -11.09 8.13
N VAL A 39 -0.66 -10.02 7.50
CA VAL A 39 -1.55 -9.00 8.09
C VAL A 39 -2.90 -9.59 8.51
N MET A 40 -3.45 -10.50 7.71
CA MET A 40 -4.78 -11.09 7.96
C MET A 40 -4.72 -12.26 8.94
N HIS A 41 -3.73 -13.15 8.80
CA HIS A 41 -3.72 -14.42 9.54
C HIS A 41 -2.65 -14.49 10.62
N GLY A 42 -1.83 -13.46 10.80
CA GLY A 42 -0.68 -13.51 11.72
C GLY A 42 0.36 -14.56 11.32
N SER A 43 0.35 -15.01 10.06
CA SER A 43 1.16 -16.15 9.59
C SER A 43 2.67 -15.91 9.62
N GLY A 44 3.10 -14.65 9.70
CA GLY A 44 4.51 -14.28 9.71
C GLY A 44 5.29 -14.62 8.43
N ARG A 45 4.60 -14.90 7.31
CA ARG A 45 5.22 -15.21 6.00
C ARG A 45 6.03 -14.05 5.45
N TYR A 46 5.54 -12.83 5.64
CA TYR A 46 6.24 -11.63 5.24
C TYR A 46 7.30 -11.26 6.27
N LYS A 47 8.54 -11.17 5.80
CA LYS A 47 9.73 -10.80 6.60
C LYS A 47 10.35 -9.47 6.18
N GLY A 48 9.64 -8.69 5.35
CA GLY A 48 10.15 -7.43 4.81
C GLY A 48 9.97 -6.24 5.75
N ASN A 49 10.46 -5.08 5.32
CA ASN A 49 10.26 -3.79 5.97
C ASN A 49 9.35 -2.92 5.08
N PRO A 50 8.03 -2.82 5.36
CA PRO A 50 7.12 -2.03 4.56
C PRO A 50 7.52 -0.56 4.56
N PHE A 51 7.86 0.02 5.71
CA PHE A 51 8.25 1.42 5.81
C PHE A 51 9.45 1.75 4.91
N GLY A 52 10.52 0.95 5.01
CA GLY A 52 11.72 1.13 4.20
C GLY A 52 11.46 1.01 2.69
N ALA A 53 10.51 0.19 2.27
CA ALA A 53 10.14 0.04 0.86
C ALA A 53 9.40 1.26 0.27
N HIS A 54 8.80 2.10 1.14
CA HIS A 54 8.06 3.30 0.72
C HIS A 54 8.85 4.60 0.96
N LEU A 55 10.03 4.50 1.57
CA LEU A 55 10.89 5.64 1.83
C LEU A 55 11.59 6.12 0.55
N GLY A 56 11.54 7.42 0.28
CA GLY A 56 12.29 8.06 -0.80
C GLY A 56 11.73 7.88 -2.22
N ILE A 57 10.57 7.21 -2.39
CA ILE A 57 9.95 6.99 -3.71
C ILE A 57 8.95 8.08 -4.12
N GLY A 58 8.93 9.22 -3.43
CA GLY A 58 8.10 10.37 -3.80
C GLY A 58 6.61 10.24 -3.44
N ILE A 59 6.25 9.45 -2.42
CA ILE A 59 4.86 9.36 -1.97
C ILE A 59 4.43 10.65 -1.26
N GLU A 60 3.39 11.26 -1.82
CA GLU A 60 2.61 12.37 -1.25
C GLU A 60 1.23 11.92 -0.70
N PRO A 61 0.52 12.74 0.11
CA PRO A 61 -0.82 12.44 0.63
C PRO A 61 -1.83 11.93 -0.41
N ARG A 62 -1.87 12.55 -1.60
CA ARG A 62 -2.81 12.17 -2.68
C ARG A 62 -2.69 10.70 -3.10
N HIS A 63 -1.50 10.11 -2.99
CA HIS A 63 -1.30 8.71 -3.37
C HIS A 63 -1.92 7.78 -2.32
N PHE A 64 -1.86 8.12 -1.02
CA PHE A 64 -2.55 7.35 0.02
C PHE A 64 -4.07 7.40 -0.18
N GLU A 65 -4.62 8.59 -0.42
CA GLU A 65 -6.04 8.78 -0.66
C GLU A 65 -6.52 7.96 -1.87
N ARG A 66 -5.80 8.05 -2.99
CA ARG A 66 -6.14 7.28 -4.19
C ARG A 66 -5.97 5.77 -4.00
N TRP A 67 -4.89 5.36 -3.33
CA TRP A 67 -4.62 3.94 -3.05
C TRP A 67 -5.71 3.34 -2.18
N LEU A 68 -6.14 4.03 -1.12
CA LEU A 68 -7.22 3.56 -0.23
C LEU A 68 -8.56 3.49 -0.96
N ALA A 69 -8.92 4.53 -1.72
CA ALA A 69 -10.16 4.55 -2.49
C ALA A 69 -10.24 3.37 -3.49
N LEU A 70 -9.17 3.15 -4.27
CA LEU A 70 -9.11 2.05 -5.23
C LEU A 70 -9.09 0.67 -4.54
N PHE A 71 -8.47 0.58 -3.36
CA PHE A 71 -8.44 -0.65 -2.57
C PHE A 71 -9.83 -1.01 -2.06
N GLU A 72 -10.56 -0.04 -1.51
CA GLU A 72 -11.94 -0.21 -1.06
C GLU A 72 -12.88 -0.62 -2.18
N GLU A 73 -12.82 0.08 -3.31
CA GLU A 73 -13.58 -0.24 -4.52
C GLU A 73 -13.33 -1.70 -4.94
N THR A 74 -12.05 -2.07 -5.07
CA THR A 74 -11.68 -3.43 -5.48
C THR A 74 -12.09 -4.48 -4.44
N ALA A 75 -11.96 -4.18 -3.14
CA ALA A 75 -12.35 -5.10 -2.07
C ALA A 75 -13.87 -5.31 -2.05
N ALA A 76 -14.67 -4.26 -2.23
CA ALA A 76 -16.12 -4.33 -2.27
C ALA A 76 -16.64 -5.10 -3.50
N GLU A 77 -15.95 -5.03 -4.63
CA GLU A 77 -16.29 -5.80 -5.83
C GLU A 77 -15.92 -7.28 -5.73
N GLN A 78 -14.78 -7.59 -5.09
CA GLN A 78 -14.19 -8.94 -5.14
C GLN A 78 -14.54 -9.80 -3.92
N LEU A 79 -14.93 -9.17 -2.81
CA LEU A 79 -15.17 -9.85 -1.55
C LEU A 79 -16.57 -9.57 -1.04
N ARG A 80 -17.08 -10.51 -0.25
CA ARG A 80 -18.28 -10.30 0.56
C ARG A 80 -18.00 -9.24 1.62
N PHE A 81 -19.03 -8.50 2.03
CA PHE A 81 -18.89 -7.39 2.99
C PHE A 81 -18.19 -7.79 4.30
N ASP A 82 -18.52 -8.96 4.85
CA ASP A 82 -17.94 -9.53 6.06
C ASP A 82 -16.44 -9.84 5.95
N ALA A 83 -15.95 -10.11 4.74
CA ALA A 83 -14.53 -10.27 4.45
C ALA A 83 -13.84 -8.94 4.08
N ALA A 84 -14.53 -8.04 3.36
CA ALA A 84 -13.98 -6.77 2.90
C ALA A 84 -13.74 -5.78 4.05
N ALA A 85 -14.71 -5.60 4.94
CA ALA A 85 -14.67 -4.61 6.01
C ALA A 85 -13.42 -4.73 6.92
N PRO A 86 -13.07 -5.92 7.49
CA PRO A 86 -11.87 -6.03 8.33
C PRO A 86 -10.56 -5.80 7.57
N LEU A 87 -10.53 -6.17 6.28
CA LEU A 87 -9.37 -5.95 5.42
C LEU A 87 -9.16 -4.46 5.14
N ILE A 88 -10.24 -3.73 4.84
CA ILE A 88 -10.23 -2.27 4.64
C ILE A 88 -9.75 -1.55 5.91
N VAL A 89 -10.28 -1.91 7.09
CA VAL A 89 -9.84 -1.30 8.37
C VAL A 89 -8.34 -1.48 8.59
N LYS A 90 -7.79 -2.66 8.27
CA LYS A 90 -6.34 -2.90 8.38
C LYS A 90 -5.56 -2.06 7.36
N ALA A 91 -6.05 -1.94 6.13
CA ALA A 91 -5.43 -1.14 5.09
C ALA A 91 -5.32 0.33 5.50
N HIS A 92 -6.39 0.92 6.06
CA HIS A 92 -6.38 2.28 6.61
C HIS A 92 -5.34 2.45 7.70
N ARG A 93 -5.30 1.56 8.70
CA ARG A 93 -4.31 1.65 9.80
C ARG A 93 -2.86 1.59 9.30
N ILE A 94 -2.60 0.76 8.30
CA ILE A 94 -1.27 0.67 7.66
C ILE A 94 -0.95 1.97 6.93
N ALA A 95 -1.89 2.50 6.14
CA ALA A 95 -1.74 3.75 5.41
C ALA A 95 -1.50 4.93 6.37
N ASP A 96 -2.27 5.05 7.45
CA ASP A 96 -2.09 6.08 8.48
C ASP A 96 -0.70 6.02 9.12
N SER A 97 -0.25 4.80 9.46
CA SER A 97 1.07 4.59 10.07
C SER A 97 2.21 4.97 9.11
N LEU A 98 2.11 4.56 7.84
CA LEU A 98 3.09 4.90 6.80
C LEU A 98 3.08 6.40 6.50
N ARG A 99 1.89 6.99 6.36
CA ARG A 99 1.72 8.44 6.12
C ARG A 99 2.34 9.25 7.24
N ALA A 100 2.05 8.89 8.49
CA ALA A 100 2.63 9.55 9.67
C ALA A 100 4.16 9.44 9.63
N GLY A 101 4.73 8.26 9.43
CA GLY A 101 6.19 8.11 9.45
C GLY A 101 6.92 8.73 8.25
N LEU A 102 6.34 8.69 7.06
CA LEU A 102 6.98 9.15 5.82
C LEU A 102 6.86 10.67 5.61
N LEU A 103 5.75 11.25 6.07
CA LEU A 103 5.47 12.68 5.87
C LEU A 103 5.79 13.52 7.11
N TYR A 104 6.06 12.88 8.25
CA TYR A 104 6.57 13.60 9.42
C TYR A 104 8.00 14.08 9.15
N ARG A 105 8.17 15.41 9.10
CA ARG A 105 9.43 16.12 8.89
C ARG A 105 9.83 16.86 10.18
N PRO A 106 10.52 16.21 11.15
CA PRO A 106 10.94 16.89 12.38
C PRO A 106 11.98 18.00 12.14
N ASP A 107 12.66 17.96 10.99
CA ASP A 107 13.68 18.88 10.50
C ASP A 107 13.14 20.26 10.05
N LEU A 108 11.85 20.38 9.73
CA LEU A 108 11.23 21.67 9.37
C LEU A 108 10.57 22.39 10.54
N ALA A 109 10.41 21.72 11.69
CA ALA A 109 9.78 22.27 12.89
C ALA A 109 10.75 23.02 13.83
N GLN A 110 12.06 23.03 13.54
CA GLN A 110 13.10 23.68 14.36
C GLN A 110 13.75 24.91 13.69
N SER A 111 13.16 25.41 12.61
CA SER A 111 13.61 26.64 11.95
C SER A 111 12.42 27.59 11.77
N ALA A 112 11.92 28.11 12.90
CA ALA A 112 10.98 29.23 12.95
C ALA A 112 11.32 30.11 14.16
#